data_AF-A0A7X1HNW3-F1
#
_entry.id   AF-A0A7X1HNW3-F1
#
_cell.length_a   1.000
_cell.length_b   1.000
_cell.length_c   1.000
_cell.angle_alpha   90.00
_cell.angle_beta   90.00
_cell.angle_gamma   90.00
#
_symmetry.space_group_name_H-M   'P 1'
#
loop_
_entity.id
_entity.type
_entity.pdbx_description
1 polymer ?
#
loop_
_entity_poly.entity_id
_entity_poly.type
_entity_poly.pdbx_seq_one_letter_code
_entity_poly.pdbx_strand_id
1 'polypeptide(L)'
;MKNKFRYLLLGMFSIFSFLISSAATIEKDLTYNKYTLKDTYKYGKITREFQWDKISRYLDRLDSFQGENIRFGTLKNYKNINGLPPVARQIAMEKYSDGSRPSVKDKFGNRRSQGIPLYIEGQMDRPERYAPDGSLISISSRDLENYKVKVEDIDGEWIVPARYVKEIQANNFPRVVVVDRKNQNIATLEKVGEVWKVRSMNPASTGLDRPPYQLPTPLGVFVVQGKKYKMEYLKDGSHTEIDGYAPYASRFSGGGYIHGVPVNLPRTEMIEYSPTLGTTPRSHMCVRNATSHAKYVYEWAETNKGLVIVIE
;
A
#
# COMPACT_ATOMS: atom_id res chain seq x y z
N MET A 1 -63.32 30.39 -34.00
CA MET A 1 -62.94 28.96 -33.93
C MET A 1 -61.45 28.82 -34.13
N LYS A 2 -60.67 28.59 -33.08
CA LYS A 2 -59.33 27.98 -33.14
C LYS A 2 -58.92 27.51 -31.74
N ASN A 3 -58.39 26.30 -31.71
CA ASN A 3 -58.27 25.41 -30.57
C ASN A 3 -57.10 25.73 -29.61
N LYS A 4 -57.30 25.25 -28.38
CA LYS A 4 -56.36 24.91 -27.31
C LYS A 4 -54.94 24.54 -27.79
N PHE A 5 -53.92 24.97 -27.04
CA PHE A 5 -52.89 24.05 -26.50
C PHE A 5 -52.29 24.63 -25.21
N ARG A 6 -52.57 23.97 -24.09
CA ARG A 6 -51.89 24.16 -22.80
C ARG A 6 -50.57 23.41 -22.88
N TYR A 7 -49.44 24.08 -22.70
CA TYR A 7 -48.17 23.40 -22.46
C TYR A 7 -48.11 22.97 -20.99
N LEU A 8 -48.11 21.66 -20.79
CA LEU A 8 -47.85 20.99 -19.51
C LEU A 8 -46.33 21.02 -19.27
N LEU A 9 -45.89 21.73 -18.23
CA LEU A 9 -44.50 21.67 -17.78
C LEU A 9 -44.28 20.29 -17.13
N LEU A 10 -43.65 19.35 -17.85
CA LEU A 10 -43.13 18.13 -17.25
C LEU A 10 -41.80 18.48 -16.58
N GLY A 11 -41.81 18.63 -15.26
CA GLY A 11 -40.58 18.69 -14.47
C GLY A 11 -39.89 17.32 -14.49
N MET A 12 -38.75 17.23 -15.17
CA MET A 12 -37.81 16.12 -14.97
C MET A 12 -37.23 16.22 -13.57
N PHE A 13 -37.80 15.50 -12.61
CA PHE A 13 -37.14 15.19 -11.36
C PHE A 13 -35.99 14.23 -11.68
N SER A 14 -34.78 14.78 -11.77
CA SER A 14 -33.56 13.99 -11.74
C SER A 14 -33.42 13.44 -10.31
N ILE A 15 -33.89 12.21 -10.11
CA ILE A 15 -33.63 11.45 -8.89
C ILE A 15 -32.13 11.13 -8.93
N PHE A 16 -31.33 11.99 -8.29
CA PHE A 16 -30.00 11.61 -7.85
C PHE A 16 -30.20 10.49 -6.82
N SER A 17 -30.15 9.25 -7.30
CA SER A 17 -29.95 8.10 -6.44
C SER A 17 -28.58 8.27 -5.79
N PHE A 18 -28.57 8.84 -4.58
CA PHE A 18 -27.48 8.65 -3.65
C PHE A 18 -27.35 7.13 -3.45
N LEU A 19 -26.40 6.52 -4.14
CA LEU A 19 -25.86 5.24 -3.73
C LEU A 19 -25.32 5.48 -2.33
N ILE A 20 -26.08 5.04 -1.33
CA ILE A 20 -25.57 4.84 0.02
C ILE A 20 -24.47 3.78 -0.17
N SER A 21 -23.21 4.21 -0.24
CA SER A 21 -22.06 3.28 -0.16
C SER A 21 -22.24 2.53 1.13
N SER A 22 -22.58 1.23 1.04
CA SER A 22 -22.65 0.40 2.22
C SER A 22 -21.22 0.16 2.67
N ALA A 23 -20.86 0.69 3.83
CA ALA A 23 -19.57 0.41 4.44
C ALA A 23 -19.37 -1.11 4.57
N ALA A 24 -18.18 -1.62 4.22
CA ALA A 24 -17.87 -3.04 4.35
C ALA A 24 -18.09 -3.50 5.81
N THR A 25 -18.77 -4.64 5.98
CA THR A 25 -19.04 -5.20 7.31
C THR A 25 -17.75 -5.80 7.89
N ILE A 26 -17.37 -5.34 9.08
CA ILE A 26 -16.17 -5.81 9.79
C ILE A 26 -16.58 -6.47 11.11
N GLU A 27 -16.07 -7.68 11.36
CA GLU A 27 -16.28 -8.40 12.62
C GLU A 27 -14.96 -8.92 13.16
N LYS A 28 -14.79 -8.97 14.48
CA LYS A 28 -13.57 -9.49 15.09
C LYS A 28 -13.64 -10.99 15.29
N ASP A 29 -12.64 -11.69 14.77
CA ASP A 29 -12.48 -13.14 14.90
C ASP A 29 -10.98 -13.47 14.82
N LEU A 30 -10.27 -13.11 15.90
CA LEU A 30 -8.82 -13.09 15.94
C LEU A 30 -8.24 -14.50 15.90
N THR A 31 -7.32 -14.74 14.96
CA THR A 31 -6.50 -15.96 14.91
C THR A 31 -5.10 -15.75 15.50
N TYR A 32 -4.70 -14.48 15.71
CA TYR A 32 -3.53 -14.10 16.48
C TYR A 32 -3.90 -13.08 17.56
N ASN A 33 -3.57 -13.37 18.82
CA ASN A 33 -4.02 -12.61 19.98
C ASN A 33 -2.88 -12.02 20.85
N LYS A 34 -1.62 -12.34 20.59
CA LYS A 34 -0.49 -11.83 21.39
C LYS A 34 -0.28 -10.33 21.12
N TYR A 35 -0.02 -9.54 22.16
CA TYR A 35 0.12 -8.06 22.06
C TYR A 35 -1.08 -7.34 21.42
N THR A 36 -2.27 -7.93 21.48
CA THR A 36 -3.47 -7.35 20.88
C THR A 36 -3.79 -6.01 21.50
N LEU A 37 -4.08 -5.02 20.67
CA LEU A 37 -4.53 -3.69 21.10
C LEU A 37 -6.06 -3.65 21.22
N LYS A 38 -6.54 -2.76 22.08
CA LYS A 38 -7.96 -2.35 22.05
C LYS A 38 -8.22 -1.47 20.82
N ASP A 39 -9.49 -1.29 20.45
CA ASP A 39 -9.86 -0.39 19.34
C ASP A 39 -9.31 1.02 19.54
N THR A 40 -9.40 1.50 20.77
CA THR A 40 -8.82 2.75 21.23
C THR A 40 -7.88 2.45 22.39
N TYR A 41 -6.67 2.97 22.33
CA TYR A 41 -5.63 2.69 23.32
C TYR A 41 -4.77 3.94 23.57
N LYS A 42 -4.21 4.02 24.79
CA LYS A 42 -3.30 5.11 25.14
C LYS A 42 -1.86 4.70 24.84
N TYR A 43 -1.13 5.64 24.24
CA TYR A 43 0.32 5.61 24.19
C TYR A 43 0.87 6.88 24.84
N GLY A 44 1.41 6.75 26.05
CA GLY A 44 1.75 7.89 26.88
C GLY A 44 0.54 8.79 27.10
N LYS A 45 0.64 10.05 26.66
CA LYS A 45 -0.44 11.05 26.73
C LYS A 45 -1.35 11.08 25.48
N ILE A 46 -1.01 10.33 24.43
CA ILE A 46 -1.72 10.34 23.15
C ILE A 46 -2.72 9.18 23.14
N THR A 47 -3.94 9.45 22.70
CA THR A 47 -4.92 8.41 22.37
C THR A 47 -4.77 8.04 20.90
N ARG A 48 -4.68 6.74 20.62
CA ARG A 48 -4.60 6.16 19.28
C ARG A 48 -5.79 5.22 19.08
N GLU A 49 -6.12 4.97 17.82
CA GLU A 49 -7.23 4.09 17.46
C GLU A 49 -6.95 3.30 16.18
N PHE A 50 -7.70 2.21 16.00
CA PHE A 50 -7.92 1.65 14.68
C PHE A 50 -9.01 2.47 13.98
N GLN A 51 -8.69 3.07 12.84
CA GLN A 51 -9.61 3.90 12.07
C GLN A 51 -10.65 3.04 11.32
N TRP A 52 -11.49 2.28 12.04
CA TRP A 52 -12.37 1.26 11.47
C TRP A 52 -13.29 1.78 10.34
N ASP A 53 -13.82 3.01 10.46
CA ASP A 53 -14.63 3.62 9.40
C ASP A 53 -13.82 3.89 8.11
N LYS A 54 -12.55 4.25 8.26
CA LYS A 54 -11.64 4.43 7.12
C LYS A 54 -11.28 3.08 6.53
N ILE A 55 -10.95 2.10 7.37
CA ILE A 55 -10.64 0.73 6.96
C ILE A 55 -11.82 0.14 6.18
N SER A 56 -13.04 0.26 6.70
CA SER A 56 -14.26 -0.22 6.06
C SER A 56 -14.48 0.37 4.66
N ARG A 57 -14.23 1.68 4.47
CA ARG A 57 -14.31 2.31 3.14
C ARG A 57 -13.24 1.81 2.16
N TYR A 58 -12.02 1.55 2.64
CA TYR A 58 -10.99 0.94 1.79
C TYR A 58 -11.36 -0.49 1.37
N LEU A 59 -11.96 -1.25 2.28
CA LEU A 59 -12.41 -2.63 2.01
C LEU A 59 -13.61 -2.65 1.05
N ASP A 60 -14.57 -1.72 1.20
CA ASP A 60 -15.70 -1.54 0.28
C ASP A 60 -15.22 -1.18 -1.13
N ARG A 61 -14.26 -0.24 -1.22
CA ARG A 61 -13.63 0.12 -2.50
C ARG A 61 -12.90 -1.06 -3.11
N LEU A 62 -12.16 -1.83 -2.31
CA LEU A 62 -11.45 -3.02 -2.76
C LEU A 62 -12.42 -4.11 -3.23
N ASP A 63 -13.52 -4.34 -2.52
CA ASP A 63 -14.57 -5.30 -2.93
C ASP A 63 -15.20 -4.87 -4.26
N SER A 64 -15.52 -3.58 -4.42
CA SER A 64 -16.02 -3.00 -5.68
C SER A 64 -15.00 -3.15 -6.82
N PHE A 65 -13.75 -2.78 -6.57
CA PHE A 65 -12.66 -2.90 -7.53
C PHE A 65 -12.46 -4.34 -7.99
N GLN A 66 -12.59 -5.32 -7.08
CA GLN A 66 -12.50 -6.72 -7.44
C GLN A 66 -13.73 -7.24 -8.18
N GLY A 67 -14.93 -6.78 -7.82
CA GLY A 67 -16.18 -7.17 -8.48
C GLY A 67 -16.31 -6.64 -9.91
N GLU A 68 -15.76 -5.45 -10.18
CA GLU A 68 -15.80 -4.80 -11.49
C GLU A 68 -14.73 -5.29 -12.46
N ASN A 69 -13.72 -6.05 -11.99
CA ASN A 69 -12.54 -6.40 -12.78
C ASN A 69 -12.22 -7.91 -12.70
N ILE A 70 -11.77 -8.48 -13.82
CA ILE A 70 -11.50 -9.93 -13.93
C ILE A 70 -10.02 -10.29 -14.05
N ARG A 71 -9.16 -9.30 -14.32
CA ARG A 71 -7.71 -9.49 -14.53
C ARG A 71 -6.94 -8.52 -13.66
N PHE A 72 -6.02 -9.06 -12.87
CA PHE A 72 -5.22 -8.27 -11.93
C PHE A 72 -3.73 -8.42 -12.21
N GLY A 73 -2.99 -7.42 -11.73
CA GLY A 73 -1.54 -7.41 -11.78
C GLY A 73 -0.95 -6.58 -10.65
N THR A 74 0.37 -6.50 -10.64
CA THR A 74 1.12 -5.58 -9.80
C THR A 74 2.18 -4.85 -10.60
N LEU A 75 2.43 -3.60 -10.25
CA LEU A 75 3.49 -2.78 -10.84
C LEU A 75 4.84 -3.09 -10.20
N LYS A 76 5.89 -3.30 -11.00
CA LYS A 76 7.21 -3.70 -10.52
C LYS A 76 8.31 -2.81 -11.06
N ASN A 77 9.09 -2.22 -10.15
CA ASN A 77 10.35 -1.56 -10.48
C ASN A 77 11.34 -1.52 -9.29
N TYR A 78 11.29 -2.52 -8.40
CA TYR A 78 12.23 -2.65 -7.29
C TYR A 78 13.69 -2.48 -7.74
N LYS A 79 14.44 -1.62 -7.05
CA LYS A 79 15.84 -1.28 -7.39
C LYS A 79 16.04 -0.85 -8.86
N ASN A 80 15.01 -0.31 -9.51
CA ASN A 80 15.01 0.06 -10.93
C ASN A 80 15.35 -1.11 -11.87
N ILE A 81 14.94 -2.34 -11.53
CA ILE A 81 15.22 -3.52 -12.37
C ILE A 81 14.68 -3.37 -13.80
N ASN A 82 13.62 -2.57 -13.98
CA ASN A 82 13.01 -2.28 -15.28
C ASN A 82 13.45 -0.92 -15.85
N GLY A 83 14.57 -0.40 -15.36
CA GLY A 83 15.14 0.88 -15.73
C GLY A 83 14.54 2.07 -14.97
N LEU A 84 15.30 3.17 -14.96
CA LEU A 84 14.83 4.43 -14.39
C LEU A 84 13.72 5.01 -15.28
N PRO A 85 12.52 5.29 -14.75
CA PRO A 85 11.41 5.83 -15.54
C PRO A 85 11.76 7.16 -16.23
N PRO A 86 11.10 7.56 -17.33
CA PRO A 86 11.19 8.91 -17.86
C PRO A 86 10.74 9.97 -16.84
N VAL A 87 11.18 11.22 -17.01
CA VAL A 87 10.80 12.34 -16.13
C VAL A 87 9.33 12.69 -16.36
N ALA A 88 8.52 12.74 -15.28
CA ALA A 88 7.11 13.11 -15.36
C ALA A 88 6.93 14.58 -15.75
N ARG A 89 5.73 14.91 -16.24
CA ARG A 89 5.39 16.27 -16.70
C ARG A 89 5.60 17.34 -15.65
N GLN A 90 5.24 17.06 -14.40
CA GLN A 90 5.41 17.96 -13.27
C GLN A 90 6.20 17.26 -12.19
N ILE A 91 7.36 17.82 -11.85
CA ILE A 91 8.27 17.26 -10.86
C ILE A 91 8.63 18.27 -9.78
N ALA A 92 8.97 17.73 -8.61
CA ALA A 92 9.68 18.40 -7.56
C ALA A 92 11.03 17.71 -7.33
N MET A 93 12.07 18.51 -7.06
CA MET A 93 13.37 17.98 -6.65
C MET A 93 13.51 18.10 -5.14
N GLU A 94 13.80 16.98 -4.49
CA GLU A 94 14.10 16.92 -3.06
C GLU A 94 15.62 16.88 -2.89
N LYS A 95 16.20 17.98 -2.45
CA LYS A 95 17.62 18.06 -2.09
C LYS A 95 17.80 17.54 -0.67
N TYR A 96 18.84 16.74 -0.46
CA TYR A 96 19.15 16.19 0.86
C TYR A 96 20.22 17.03 1.55
N SER A 97 20.07 17.19 2.87
CA SER A 97 20.97 18.03 3.68
C SER A 97 22.38 17.45 3.84
N ASP A 98 22.56 16.15 3.62
CA ASP A 98 23.83 15.45 3.72
C ASP A 98 24.63 15.45 2.40
N GLY A 99 24.17 16.20 1.39
CA GLY A 99 24.80 16.27 0.06
C GLY A 99 24.52 15.06 -0.83
N SER A 100 23.69 14.10 -0.40
CA SER A 100 23.27 12.98 -1.23
C SER A 100 22.53 13.44 -2.49
N ARG A 101 22.57 12.61 -3.54
CA ARG A 101 21.94 12.92 -4.84
C ARG A 101 20.45 13.24 -4.66
N PRO A 102 19.97 14.40 -5.15
CA PRO A 102 18.57 14.79 -5.04
C PRO A 102 17.63 13.73 -5.63
N SER A 103 16.49 13.55 -4.99
CA SER A 103 15.43 12.67 -5.47
C SER A 103 14.44 13.45 -6.32
N VAL A 104 14.04 12.87 -7.45
CA VAL A 104 12.97 13.42 -8.28
C VAL A 104 11.65 12.78 -7.85
N LYS A 105 10.69 13.61 -7.47
CA LYS A 105 9.30 13.22 -7.19
C LYS A 105 8.38 13.86 -8.24
N ASP A 106 7.25 13.23 -8.52
CA ASP A 106 6.17 13.92 -9.24
C ASP A 106 5.43 14.90 -8.30
N LYS A 107 4.46 15.66 -8.84
CA LYS A 107 3.61 16.57 -8.07
C LYS A 107 2.78 15.90 -6.97
N PHE A 108 2.65 14.58 -7.00
CA PHE A 108 1.91 13.77 -6.03
C PHE A 108 2.82 13.14 -4.96
N GLY A 109 4.12 13.46 -4.98
CA GLY A 109 5.09 12.97 -4.01
C GLY A 109 5.66 11.58 -4.30
N ASN A 110 5.28 10.94 -5.42
CA ASN A 110 5.81 9.64 -5.79
C ASN A 110 7.19 9.79 -6.41
N ARG A 111 8.16 9.00 -5.92
CA ARG A 111 9.54 9.04 -6.41
C ARG A 111 9.66 8.42 -7.79
N ARG A 112 10.47 9.05 -8.63
CA ARG A 112 10.93 8.49 -9.91
C ARG A 112 11.77 7.22 -9.69
N SER A 113 12.67 7.25 -8.71
CA SER A 113 13.46 6.07 -8.36
C SER A 113 12.52 4.98 -7.82
N GLN A 114 12.53 3.82 -8.47
CA GLN A 114 11.64 2.69 -8.26
C GLN A 114 10.15 2.98 -8.55
N GLY A 115 9.84 4.13 -9.14
CA GLY A 115 8.50 4.44 -9.62
C GLY A 115 8.18 3.71 -10.92
N ILE A 116 6.91 3.71 -11.28
CA ILE A 116 6.41 3.20 -12.56
C ILE A 116 5.73 4.35 -13.28
N PRO A 117 6.11 4.68 -14.52
CA PRO A 117 5.53 5.79 -15.25
C PRO A 117 4.08 5.47 -15.66
N LEU A 118 3.15 6.35 -15.32
CA LEU A 118 1.77 6.30 -15.76
C LEU A 118 1.55 7.33 -16.86
N TYR A 119 1.11 6.87 -18.03
CA TYR A 119 0.83 7.70 -19.19
C TYR A 119 -0.68 7.83 -19.42
N ILE A 120 -1.07 8.95 -20.02
CA ILE A 120 -2.43 9.14 -20.54
C ILE A 120 -2.47 8.53 -21.94
N GLU A 121 -3.58 7.87 -22.29
CA GLU A 121 -3.78 7.31 -23.62
C GLU A 121 -3.62 8.38 -24.72
N GLY A 122 -2.83 8.07 -25.74
CA GLY A 122 -2.45 9.02 -26.80
C GLY A 122 -1.36 10.04 -26.43
N GLN A 123 -0.85 10.03 -25.19
CA GLN A 123 0.16 10.97 -24.70
C GLN A 123 1.35 10.23 -24.09
N MET A 124 2.16 9.60 -24.95
CA MET A 124 3.29 8.74 -24.56
C MET A 124 4.65 9.46 -24.51
N ASP A 125 4.69 10.77 -24.77
CA ASP A 125 5.91 11.57 -24.80
C ASP A 125 6.54 11.71 -23.40
N ARG A 126 5.69 11.92 -22.38
CA ARG A 126 6.08 12.03 -20.97
C ARG A 126 4.98 11.47 -20.08
N PRO A 127 5.32 10.74 -19.00
CA PRO A 127 4.33 10.27 -18.06
C PRO A 127 3.70 11.43 -17.30
N GLU A 128 2.42 11.31 -16.96
CA GLU A 128 1.70 12.28 -16.14
C GLU A 128 2.20 12.22 -14.69
N ARG A 129 2.44 11.02 -14.18
CA ARG A 129 2.86 10.75 -12.80
C ARG A 129 3.52 9.39 -12.65
N TYR A 130 3.95 9.07 -11.44
CA TYR A 130 4.44 7.74 -11.07
C TYR A 130 3.47 7.01 -10.15
N ALA A 131 3.38 5.69 -10.31
CA ALA A 131 2.86 4.78 -9.30
C ALA A 131 4.03 4.17 -8.49
N PRO A 132 3.84 3.88 -7.20
CA PRO A 132 4.82 3.13 -6.43
C PRO A 132 4.94 1.68 -6.92
N ASP A 133 6.12 1.09 -6.78
CA ASP A 133 6.29 -0.35 -6.92
C ASP A 133 5.37 -1.11 -5.94
N GLY A 134 4.79 -2.21 -6.41
CA GLY A 134 3.86 -3.06 -5.68
C GLY A 134 2.39 -2.73 -5.86
N SER A 135 2.05 -1.58 -6.44
CA SER A 135 0.66 -1.13 -6.57
C SER A 135 -0.22 -2.20 -7.24
N LEU A 136 -1.40 -2.45 -6.66
CA LEU A 136 -2.41 -3.32 -7.24
C LEU A 136 -3.04 -2.65 -8.46
N ILE A 137 -3.17 -3.40 -9.56
CA ILE A 137 -3.80 -2.92 -10.78
C ILE A 137 -4.84 -3.92 -11.29
N SER A 138 -5.82 -3.41 -12.03
CA SER A 138 -6.64 -4.21 -12.94
C SER A 138 -6.20 -3.96 -14.38
N ILE A 139 -6.36 -4.97 -15.24
CA ILE A 139 -5.89 -4.93 -16.63
C ILE A 139 -7.08 -4.95 -17.58
N SER A 140 -7.37 -3.77 -18.15
CA SER A 140 -8.43 -3.57 -19.14
C SER A 140 -8.04 -4.18 -20.49
N SER A 141 -6.85 -3.88 -20.99
CA SER A 141 -6.31 -4.42 -22.25
C SER A 141 -4.78 -4.39 -22.24
N ARG A 142 -4.16 -5.10 -23.19
CA ARG A 142 -2.71 -5.11 -23.39
C ARG A 142 -2.36 -5.37 -24.85
N ASP A 143 -1.22 -4.87 -25.27
CA ASP A 143 -0.50 -5.29 -26.47
C ASP A 143 0.92 -5.78 -26.10
N LEU A 144 1.83 -5.87 -27.06
CA LEU A 144 3.21 -6.31 -26.84
C LEU A 144 4.04 -5.31 -26.04
N GLU A 145 3.73 -4.02 -26.14
CA GLU A 145 4.53 -2.94 -25.58
C GLU A 145 3.92 -2.35 -24.31
N ASN A 146 2.59 -2.33 -24.21
CA ASN A 146 1.86 -1.57 -23.20
C ASN A 146 0.64 -2.29 -22.66
N TYR A 147 0.27 -1.90 -21.45
CA TYR A 147 -0.93 -2.31 -20.75
C TYR A 147 -1.80 -1.09 -20.47
N LYS A 148 -3.10 -1.22 -20.69
CA LYS A 148 -4.10 -0.27 -20.19
C LYS A 148 -4.65 -0.79 -18.87
N VAL A 149 -4.46 -0.01 -17.81
CA VAL A 149 -4.69 -0.44 -16.43
C VAL A 149 -5.46 0.60 -15.62
N LYS A 150 -6.18 0.15 -14.60
CA LYS A 150 -6.58 0.99 -13.47
C LYS A 150 -5.70 0.64 -12.28
N VAL A 151 -5.22 1.64 -11.55
CA VAL A 151 -4.51 1.42 -10.29
C VAL A 151 -5.51 1.62 -9.16
N GLU A 152 -5.57 0.70 -8.20
CA GLU A 152 -6.66 0.69 -7.20
C GLU A 152 -6.76 1.99 -6.40
N ASP A 153 -5.63 2.67 -6.16
CA ASP A 153 -5.52 3.90 -5.38
C ASP A 153 -5.19 5.17 -6.19
N ILE A 154 -5.18 5.09 -7.52
CA ILE A 154 -4.94 6.23 -8.40
C ILE A 154 -6.04 6.29 -9.47
N ASP A 155 -6.91 7.28 -9.33
CA ASP A 155 -8.05 7.51 -10.23
C ASP A 155 -7.63 7.62 -11.69
N GLY A 156 -8.45 7.03 -12.57
CA GLY A 156 -8.28 7.07 -14.02
C GLY A 156 -7.75 5.75 -14.61
N GLU A 157 -7.71 5.73 -15.94
CA GLU A 157 -7.07 4.66 -16.71
C GLU A 157 -5.70 5.14 -17.20
N TRP A 158 -4.73 4.23 -17.18
CA TRP A 158 -3.33 4.54 -17.41
C TRP A 158 -2.73 3.58 -18.43
N ILE A 159 -1.85 4.09 -19.28
CA ILE A 159 -0.97 3.28 -20.10
C ILE A 159 0.34 3.06 -19.36
N VAL A 160 0.76 1.79 -19.25
CA VAL A 160 1.99 1.38 -18.57
C VAL A 160 2.80 0.46 -19.48
N PRO A 161 4.09 0.72 -19.70
CA PRO A 161 4.93 -0.18 -20.49
C PRO A 161 4.99 -1.59 -19.88
N ALA A 162 4.87 -2.62 -20.73
CA ALA A 162 4.73 -4.02 -20.37
C ALA A 162 5.80 -4.51 -19.39
N ARG A 163 7.04 -4.01 -19.52
CA ARG A 163 8.15 -4.37 -18.62
C ARG A 163 7.88 -4.06 -17.14
N TYR A 164 7.00 -3.11 -16.82
CA TYR A 164 6.66 -2.76 -15.45
C TYR A 164 5.48 -3.56 -14.89
N VAL A 165 4.78 -4.35 -15.70
CA VAL A 165 3.58 -5.06 -15.27
C VAL A 165 3.89 -6.53 -15.03
N LYS A 166 3.47 -7.03 -13.88
CA LYS A 166 3.39 -8.46 -13.60
C LYS A 166 1.94 -8.86 -13.41
N GLU A 167 1.41 -9.69 -14.31
CA GLU A 167 0.08 -10.27 -14.12
C GLU A 167 0.05 -11.25 -12.93
N ILE A 168 -1.12 -11.33 -12.30
CA ILE A 168 -1.35 -12.17 -11.13
C ILE A 168 -2.46 -13.18 -11.46
N GLN A 169 -2.17 -14.46 -11.23
CA GLN A 169 -3.15 -15.54 -11.32
C GLN A 169 -3.97 -15.63 -10.02
N ALA A 170 -4.70 -14.56 -9.69
CA ALA A 170 -5.62 -14.52 -8.57
C ALA A 170 -6.91 -13.85 -9.04
N ASN A 171 -8.05 -14.44 -8.66
CA ASN A 171 -9.36 -13.91 -9.01
C ASN A 171 -9.86 -12.91 -7.96
N ASN A 172 -9.29 -12.95 -6.75
CA ASN A 172 -9.57 -12.05 -5.65
C ASN A 172 -8.40 -12.05 -4.63
N PHE A 173 -8.50 -11.15 -3.65
CA PHE A 173 -7.53 -10.86 -2.62
C PHE A 173 -8.21 -10.86 -1.24
N PRO A 174 -8.58 -12.05 -0.71
CA PRO A 174 -9.36 -12.13 0.52
C PRO A 174 -8.54 -11.77 1.77
N ARG A 175 -7.22 -11.59 1.68
CA ARG A 175 -6.35 -11.34 2.82
C ARG A 175 -5.66 -10.00 2.69
N VAL A 176 -5.95 -9.11 3.64
CA VAL A 176 -5.44 -7.75 3.66
C VAL A 176 -4.74 -7.46 4.97
N VAL A 177 -3.57 -6.85 4.90
CA VAL A 177 -2.90 -6.23 6.04
C VAL A 177 -3.11 -4.73 5.95
N VAL A 178 -3.74 -4.13 6.96
CA VAL A 178 -3.92 -2.68 7.02
C VAL A 178 -2.92 -2.07 7.99
N VAL A 179 -2.15 -1.10 7.52
CA VAL A 179 -1.13 -0.38 8.29
C VAL A 179 -1.55 1.08 8.43
N ASP A 180 -1.72 1.54 9.67
CA ASP A 180 -2.04 2.92 9.97
C ASP A 180 -0.77 3.68 10.38
N ARG A 181 -0.30 4.58 9.51
CA ARG A 181 0.88 5.42 9.77
C ARG A 181 0.62 6.47 10.85
N LYS A 182 -0.58 7.01 10.96
CA LYS A 182 -0.91 8.01 11.97
C LYS A 182 -0.98 7.36 13.35
N ASN A 183 -1.72 6.26 13.46
CA ASN A 183 -1.95 5.54 14.70
C ASN A 183 -0.90 4.48 15.03
N GLN A 184 0.08 4.23 14.14
CA GLN A 184 1.19 3.30 14.39
C GLN A 184 0.67 1.92 14.82
N ASN A 185 -0.35 1.43 14.12
CA ASN A 185 -0.88 0.09 14.32
C ASN A 185 -1.03 -0.65 13.00
N ILE A 186 -1.29 -1.94 13.13
CA ILE A 186 -1.49 -2.85 12.04
C ILE A 186 -2.61 -3.81 12.40
N ALA A 187 -3.46 -4.13 11.44
CA ALA A 187 -4.47 -5.17 11.57
C ALA A 187 -4.40 -6.08 10.35
N THR A 188 -4.69 -7.36 10.54
CA THR A 188 -4.98 -8.26 9.40
C THR A 188 -6.48 -8.50 9.32
N LEU A 189 -7.01 -8.53 8.10
CA LEU A 189 -8.40 -8.81 7.82
C LEU A 189 -8.53 -9.86 6.72
N GLU A 190 -9.50 -10.75 6.88
CA GLU A 190 -9.82 -11.82 5.93
C GLU A 190 -11.28 -11.77 5.50
N LYS A 191 -11.57 -11.72 4.20
CA LYS A 191 -12.93 -11.82 3.68
C LYS A 191 -13.44 -13.26 3.83
N VAL A 192 -14.54 -13.43 4.56
CA VAL A 192 -15.25 -14.70 4.74
C VAL A 192 -16.72 -14.48 4.43
N GLY A 193 -17.19 -15.00 3.29
CA GLY A 193 -18.47 -14.60 2.73
C GLY A 193 -18.48 -13.10 2.44
N GLU A 194 -19.50 -12.39 2.92
CA GLU A 194 -19.62 -10.93 2.78
C GLU A 194 -18.93 -10.12 3.89
N VAL A 195 -18.36 -10.78 4.90
CA VAL A 195 -17.82 -10.11 6.09
C VAL A 195 -16.29 -10.11 6.07
N TRP A 196 -15.68 -8.98 6.39
CA TRP A 196 -14.25 -8.88 6.66
C TRP A 196 -13.96 -9.21 8.14
N LYS A 197 -13.34 -10.35 8.39
CA LYS A 197 -12.96 -10.81 9.72
C LYS A 197 -11.61 -10.25 10.13
N VAL A 198 -11.55 -9.49 11.23
CA VAL A 198 -10.28 -9.05 11.82
C VAL A 198 -9.58 -10.26 12.42
N ARG A 199 -8.36 -10.55 11.97
CA ARG A 199 -7.58 -11.73 12.37
C ARG A 199 -6.43 -11.39 13.33
N SER A 200 -5.92 -10.16 13.31
CA SER A 200 -4.96 -9.64 14.31
C SER A 200 -5.08 -8.12 14.44
N MET A 201 -4.63 -7.57 15.57
CA MET A 201 -4.62 -6.13 15.87
C MET A 201 -3.42 -5.78 16.75
N ASN A 202 -2.35 -5.20 16.19
CA ASN A 202 -1.09 -5.04 16.91
C ASN A 202 -0.47 -3.64 16.77
N PRO A 203 0.45 -3.25 17.69
CA PRO A 203 1.26 -2.06 17.50
C PRO A 203 2.28 -2.30 16.39
N ALA A 204 2.56 -1.26 15.61
CA ALA A 204 3.58 -1.28 14.57
C ALA A 204 4.41 0.02 14.60
N SER A 205 5.57 0.02 13.94
CA SER A 205 6.32 1.25 13.67
C SER A 205 6.60 1.39 12.19
N THR A 206 6.12 2.47 11.58
CA THR A 206 6.27 2.73 10.14
C THR A 206 7.53 3.54 9.82
N GLY A 207 7.74 3.80 8.52
CA GLY A 207 8.85 4.58 8.00
C GLY A 207 8.85 6.02 8.50
N LEU A 208 10.00 6.48 9.00
CA LEU A 208 10.21 7.87 9.37
C LEU A 208 10.54 8.70 8.12
N ASP A 209 9.91 9.87 7.99
CA ASP A 209 10.23 10.82 6.93
C ASP A 209 11.47 11.65 7.30
N ARG A 210 12.65 11.06 7.12
CA ARG A 210 13.94 11.69 7.36
C ARG A 210 14.94 11.25 6.29
N PRO A 211 14.78 11.75 5.05
CA PRO A 211 15.64 11.37 3.95
C PRO A 211 17.11 11.79 4.19
N PRO A 212 18.08 11.17 3.50
CA PRO A 212 17.90 10.24 2.37
C PRO A 212 17.71 8.77 2.76
N TYR A 213 18.09 8.38 3.98
CA TYR A 213 18.09 6.98 4.40
C TYR A 213 16.72 6.52 4.91
N GLN A 214 15.97 7.40 5.57
CA GLN A 214 14.66 7.07 6.12
C GLN A 214 13.57 7.71 5.27
N LEU A 215 12.69 6.86 4.76
CA LEU A 215 11.60 7.27 3.88
C LEU A 215 10.28 6.86 4.53
N PRO A 216 9.21 7.64 4.35
CA PRO A 216 7.91 7.27 4.85
C PRO A 216 7.44 5.98 4.17
N THR A 217 6.70 5.15 4.90
CA THR A 217 5.98 4.03 4.32
C THR A 217 4.98 4.58 3.29
N PRO A 218 4.98 4.09 2.02
CA PRO A 218 4.14 4.65 0.97
C PRO A 218 2.66 4.39 1.28
N LEU A 219 1.80 5.38 1.02
CA LEU A 219 0.34 5.19 1.05
C LEU A 219 -0.10 4.44 -0.19
N GLY A 220 -1.14 3.62 -0.06
CA GLY A 220 -1.73 2.91 -1.19
C GLY A 220 -2.09 1.47 -0.90
N VAL A 221 -2.41 0.74 -1.97
CA VAL A 221 -2.76 -0.68 -1.94
C VAL A 221 -1.74 -1.49 -2.72
N PHE A 222 -1.02 -2.34 -2.00
CA PHE A 222 0.15 -3.05 -2.52
C PHE A 222 -0.03 -4.55 -2.45
N VAL A 223 0.44 -5.24 -3.46
CA VAL A 223 0.51 -6.71 -3.46
C VAL A 223 1.72 -7.16 -2.62
N VAL A 224 1.59 -8.23 -1.84
CA VAL A 224 2.74 -8.88 -1.20
C VAL A 224 3.59 -9.55 -2.29
N GLN A 225 4.79 -9.02 -2.55
CA GLN A 225 5.60 -9.39 -3.72
C GLN A 225 6.69 -10.43 -3.45
N GLY A 226 7.06 -10.64 -2.18
CA GLY A 226 8.11 -11.58 -1.83
C GLY A 226 8.33 -11.68 -0.33
N LYS A 227 9.02 -12.74 0.09
CA LYS A 227 9.21 -13.09 1.50
C LYS A 227 10.66 -13.46 1.76
N LYS A 228 11.18 -13.05 2.92
CA LYS A 228 12.52 -13.42 3.40
C LYS A 228 12.45 -13.80 4.87
N TYR A 229 12.91 -15.00 5.22
CA TYR A 229 13.02 -15.41 6.61
C TYR A 229 14.00 -14.51 7.39
N LYS A 230 15.14 -14.17 6.77
CA LYS A 230 16.07 -13.14 7.23
C LYS A 230 16.28 -12.14 6.11
N MET A 231 15.85 -10.90 6.30
CA MET A 231 16.16 -9.78 5.42
C MET A 231 17.35 -9.02 5.97
N GLU A 232 18.52 -9.23 5.39
CA GLU A 232 19.71 -8.44 5.69
C GLU A 232 19.51 -6.97 5.31
N TYR A 233 20.01 -6.07 6.14
CA TYR A 233 20.10 -4.65 5.85
C TYR A 233 21.51 -4.15 6.05
N LEU A 234 21.87 -3.15 5.25
CA LEU A 234 23.17 -2.52 5.27
C LEU A 234 23.17 -1.35 6.24
N LYS A 235 24.35 -0.98 6.70
CA LYS A 235 24.58 0.25 7.46
C LYS A 235 24.24 1.47 6.61
N ASP A 236 23.65 2.49 7.22
CA ASP A 236 23.35 3.75 6.52
C ASP A 236 24.64 4.35 5.92
N GLY A 237 24.56 4.74 4.65
CA GLY A 237 25.71 5.24 3.87
C GLY A 237 26.65 4.15 3.33
N SER A 238 26.44 2.87 3.66
CA SER A 238 27.24 1.76 3.14
C SER A 238 26.53 0.99 2.02
N HIS A 239 27.30 0.54 1.03
CA HIS A 239 26.82 -0.32 -0.05
C HIS A 239 27.15 -1.80 0.14
N THR A 240 27.96 -2.14 1.15
CA THR A 240 28.51 -3.49 1.34
C THR A 240 28.49 -3.96 2.79
N GLU A 241 28.53 -3.06 3.77
CA GLU A 241 28.59 -3.41 5.20
C GLU A 241 27.19 -3.80 5.71
N ILE A 242 27.02 -5.06 6.09
CA ILE A 242 25.80 -5.57 6.73
C ILE A 242 25.77 -5.09 8.18
N ASP A 243 24.67 -4.45 8.58
CA ASP A 243 24.47 -3.97 9.95
C ASP A 243 23.60 -4.93 10.78
N GLY A 244 22.84 -5.79 10.11
CA GLY A 244 21.99 -6.77 10.77
C GLY A 244 20.97 -7.41 9.83
N TYR A 245 19.94 -8.02 10.44
CA TYR A 245 18.82 -8.58 9.69
C TYR A 245 17.48 -8.35 10.39
N ALA A 246 16.42 -8.32 9.60
CA ALA A 246 15.04 -8.31 10.06
C ALA A 246 14.38 -9.67 9.81
N PRO A 247 13.79 -10.33 10.83
CA PRO A 247 13.16 -11.63 10.68
C PRO A 247 11.76 -11.51 10.04
N TYR A 248 11.34 -12.57 9.34
CA TYR A 248 9.99 -12.74 8.77
C TYR A 248 9.51 -11.55 7.92
N ALA A 249 10.33 -11.13 6.96
CA ALA A 249 10.07 -9.95 6.15
C ALA A 249 9.16 -10.28 4.96
N SER A 250 8.02 -9.60 4.85
CA SER A 250 7.08 -9.65 3.73
C SER A 250 7.11 -8.32 2.97
N ARG A 251 7.60 -8.36 1.72
CA ARG A 251 7.80 -7.19 0.86
C ARG A 251 6.49 -6.75 0.23
N PHE A 252 6.22 -5.44 0.20
CA PHE A 252 5.03 -4.92 -0.48
C PHE A 252 5.35 -3.79 -1.48
N SER A 253 6.23 -2.83 -1.15
CA SER A 253 6.58 -1.72 -2.05
C SER A 253 8.04 -1.32 -1.94
N GLY A 254 8.78 -1.25 -3.05
CA GLY A 254 10.18 -0.81 -3.05
C GLY A 254 11.03 -1.55 -2.00
N GLY A 255 11.69 -0.80 -1.13
CA GLY A 255 12.45 -1.33 0.02
C GLY A 255 11.61 -1.56 1.30
N GLY A 256 10.29 -1.38 1.24
CA GLY A 256 9.37 -1.54 2.36
C GLY A 256 8.93 -2.99 2.57
N TYR A 257 9.08 -3.47 3.80
CA TYR A 257 8.67 -4.79 4.26
C TYR A 257 7.89 -4.69 5.56
N ILE A 258 6.92 -5.57 5.77
CA ILE A 258 6.41 -5.90 7.11
C ILE A 258 7.37 -6.93 7.71
N HIS A 259 7.99 -6.65 8.84
CA HIS A 259 8.99 -7.54 9.45
C HIS A 259 9.01 -7.45 10.98
N GLY A 260 9.68 -8.40 11.64
CA GLY A 260 9.85 -8.45 13.09
C GLY A 260 10.83 -7.41 13.62
N VAL A 261 11.25 -7.51 14.88
CA VAL A 261 12.22 -6.55 15.42
C VAL A 261 13.60 -6.79 14.79
N PRO A 262 14.25 -5.77 14.18
CA PRO A 262 15.60 -5.89 13.63
C PRO A 262 16.60 -6.35 14.68
N VAL A 263 17.56 -7.17 14.25
CA VAL A 263 18.65 -7.69 15.05
C VAL A 263 19.94 -7.12 14.48
N ASN A 264 20.52 -6.15 15.19
CA ASN A 264 21.81 -5.56 14.84
C ASN A 264 22.94 -6.52 15.19
N LEU A 265 23.95 -6.60 14.34
CA LEU A 265 25.18 -7.34 14.65
C LEU A 265 25.87 -6.73 15.89
N PRO A 266 26.58 -7.54 16.69
CA PRO A 266 26.86 -8.97 16.50
C PRO A 266 25.74 -9.91 16.99
N ARG A 267 24.60 -9.38 17.45
CA ARG A 267 23.50 -10.22 17.92
C ARG A 267 22.95 -11.06 16.76
N THR A 268 22.65 -12.33 17.04
CA THR A 268 22.09 -13.26 16.05
C THR A 268 20.69 -13.72 16.41
N GLU A 269 20.33 -13.70 17.69
CA GLU A 269 19.02 -14.11 18.19
C GLU A 269 17.92 -13.11 17.88
N MET A 270 16.77 -13.63 17.47
CA MET A 270 15.56 -12.82 17.22
C MET A 270 15.10 -12.12 18.49
N ILE A 271 14.72 -10.85 18.36
CA ILE A 271 14.12 -10.07 19.43
C ILE A 271 12.62 -10.15 19.28
N GLU A 272 11.89 -10.59 20.31
CA GLU A 272 10.44 -10.76 20.18
C GLU A 272 9.69 -9.42 20.09
N TYR A 273 10.04 -8.47 20.96
CA TYR A 273 9.28 -7.23 21.10
C TYR A 273 10.21 -6.03 21.31
N SER A 274 9.79 -4.86 20.80
CA SER A 274 10.48 -3.60 21.05
C SER A 274 9.53 -2.62 21.75
N PRO A 275 9.97 -1.93 22.82
CA PRO A 275 9.15 -0.93 23.50
C PRO A 275 8.82 0.29 22.61
N THR A 276 9.46 0.40 21.44
CA THR A 276 9.22 1.46 20.45
C THR A 276 8.11 1.13 19.45
N LEU A 277 7.50 -0.05 19.50
CA LEU A 277 6.33 -0.39 18.68
C LEU A 277 5.11 0.44 19.09
N GLY A 278 4.39 0.99 18.11
CA GLY A 278 3.20 1.81 18.35
C GLY A 278 3.48 3.26 18.76
N THR A 279 4.74 3.69 18.73
CA THR A 279 5.17 4.94 19.37
C THR A 279 5.23 6.11 18.39
N THR A 280 6.18 6.10 17.48
CA THR A 280 6.38 7.04 16.38
C THR A 280 6.95 6.26 15.19
N PRO A 281 6.85 6.81 13.97
CA PRO A 281 7.63 6.28 12.86
C PRO A 281 9.12 6.23 13.19
N ARG A 282 9.80 5.15 12.81
CA ARG A 282 11.22 4.91 13.13
C ARG A 282 12.00 4.11 12.09
N SER A 283 11.34 3.40 11.19
CA SER A 283 12.00 2.53 10.23
C SER A 283 12.43 3.28 8.97
N HIS A 284 13.16 2.59 8.09
CA HIS A 284 13.55 3.07 6.77
C HIS A 284 12.55 2.54 5.73
N MET A 285 11.33 3.09 5.70
CA MET A 285 10.18 2.69 4.85
C MET A 285 9.38 1.44 5.32
N CYS A 286 10.01 0.53 6.08
CA CYS A 286 9.38 -0.71 6.53
C CYS A 286 8.28 -0.53 7.61
N VAL A 287 7.60 -1.62 7.94
CA VAL A 287 6.63 -1.70 9.04
C VAL A 287 7.15 -2.73 10.04
N ARG A 288 7.71 -2.23 11.15
CA ARG A 288 8.27 -3.05 12.23
C ARG A 288 7.15 -3.54 13.15
N ASN A 289 7.23 -4.81 13.53
CA ASN A 289 6.25 -5.50 14.36
C ASN A 289 6.92 -6.26 15.50
N ALA A 290 6.12 -6.77 16.43
CA ALA A 290 6.55 -7.91 17.25
C ALA A 290 6.94 -9.07 16.32
N THR A 291 8.02 -9.77 16.62
CA THR A 291 8.57 -10.80 15.72
C THR A 291 7.60 -11.96 15.50
N SER A 292 6.89 -12.41 16.53
CA SER A 292 5.82 -13.39 16.36
C SER A 292 4.63 -12.88 15.52
N HIS A 293 4.27 -11.59 15.60
CA HIS A 293 3.23 -11.02 14.72
C HIS A 293 3.72 -10.95 13.27
N ALA A 294 4.97 -10.56 13.04
CA ALA A 294 5.57 -10.58 11.71
C ALA A 294 5.62 -11.99 11.14
N LYS A 295 5.95 -13.00 11.95
CA LYS A 295 5.88 -14.42 11.57
C LYS A 295 4.46 -14.81 11.14
N TYR A 296 3.47 -14.44 11.94
CA TYR A 296 2.06 -14.67 11.61
C TYR A 296 1.69 -14.07 10.25
N VAL A 297 1.99 -12.79 10.01
CA VAL A 297 1.76 -12.15 8.69
C VAL A 297 2.54 -12.83 7.58
N TYR A 298 3.80 -13.20 7.83
CA TYR A 298 4.66 -13.91 6.88
C TYR A 298 4.11 -15.27 6.48
N GLU A 299 3.46 -16.00 7.38
CA GLU A 299 2.85 -17.30 7.07
C GLU A 299 1.47 -17.11 6.41
N TRP A 300 0.66 -16.18 6.92
CA TRP A 300 -0.73 -15.96 6.54
C TRP A 300 -0.93 -15.23 5.19
N ALA A 301 -0.14 -14.19 4.89
CA ALA A 301 -0.32 -13.37 3.69
C ALA A 301 0.43 -13.96 2.49
N GLU A 302 -0.25 -14.63 1.56
CA GLU A 302 0.36 -15.28 0.40
C GLU A 302 1.00 -14.29 -0.60
N THR A 303 2.14 -14.66 -1.19
CA THR A 303 2.77 -13.86 -2.24
C THR A 303 1.87 -13.79 -3.48
N ASN A 304 1.66 -12.59 -4.02
CA ASN A 304 0.74 -12.26 -5.10
C ASN A 304 -0.76 -12.44 -4.79
N LYS A 305 -1.15 -12.70 -3.53
CA LYS A 305 -2.57 -12.82 -3.13
C LYS A 305 -2.93 -12.08 -1.85
N GLY A 306 -1.95 -11.81 -0.99
CA GLY A 306 -2.11 -10.90 0.14
C GLY A 306 -1.91 -9.47 -0.33
N LEU A 307 -2.70 -8.54 0.24
CA LEU A 307 -2.53 -7.10 0.05
C LEU A 307 -2.03 -6.44 1.32
N VAL A 308 -1.37 -5.30 1.14
CA VAL A 308 -1.02 -4.34 2.19
C VAL A 308 -1.67 -3.01 1.83
N ILE A 309 -2.62 -2.56 2.65
CA ILE A 309 -3.25 -1.24 2.54
C ILE A 309 -2.57 -0.34 3.57
N VAL A 310 -1.99 0.77 3.12
CA VAL A 310 -1.36 1.75 4.02
C VAL A 310 -2.18 3.02 4.05
N ILE A 311 -2.64 3.39 5.24
CA ILE A 311 -3.49 4.56 5.50
C ILE A 311 -2.80 5.54 6.47
N GLU A 312 -3.38 6.74 6.59
CA GLU A 312 -3.01 7.78 7.56
C GLU A 312 -4.28 8.48 8.06
#